data_AF-A0A8T5GXY4-F1
#
_entry.id   AF-A0A8T5GXY4-F1
#
_cell.length_a   1.000
_cell.length_b   1.000
_cell.length_c   1.000
_cell.angle_alpha   90.00
_cell.angle_beta   90.00
_cell.angle_gamma   90.00
#
_symmetry.space_group_name_H-M   'P 1'
#
loop_
_entity.id
_entity.type
_entity.pdbx_description
1 polymer ?
#
loop_
_entity_poly.entity_id
_entity_poly.type
_entity_poly.pdbx_seq_one_letter_code
_entity_poly.pdbx_strand_id
1 'polypeptide(L)'
;MRLEWPVYAFSASVFLAFALSVQFISLDTSVVVALFVLLTMAYAWVARIMVKQKAVLELHSYIICKACDELTPSQGKHCMNCGTEL
;
A
#
# COMPACT_ATOMS: atom_id res chain seq x y z
N MET A 1 -0.29 -4.44 -12.93
CA MET A 1 -0.48 -4.13 -11.50
C MET A 1 -1.88 -3.56 -11.33
N ARG A 2 -2.81 -4.29 -10.68
CA ARG A 2 -4.18 -3.82 -10.43
C ARG A 2 -4.12 -2.93 -9.20
N LEU A 3 -4.27 -1.62 -9.37
CA LEU A 3 -4.39 -0.70 -8.22
C LEU A 3 -5.53 -1.22 -7.33
N GLU A 4 -5.21 -1.41 -6.07
CA GLU A 4 -6.08 -2.07 -5.10
C GLU A 4 -7.30 -1.15 -4.89
N TRP A 5 -8.50 -1.72 -5.01
CA TRP A 5 -9.80 -1.05 -4.84
C TRP A 5 -9.84 0.04 -3.74
N PRO A 6 -9.22 -0.14 -2.54
CA PRO A 6 -9.14 0.92 -1.52
C PRO A 6 -8.51 2.24 -1.98
N VAL A 7 -7.52 2.22 -2.89
CA VAL A 7 -6.86 3.44 -3.37
C VAL A 7 -7.80 4.28 -4.23
N TYR A 8 -8.63 3.62 -5.05
CA TYR A 8 -9.65 4.29 -5.86
C TYR A 8 -10.77 4.86 -5.00
N ALA A 9 -11.25 4.11 -4.01
CA ALA A 9 -12.29 4.59 -3.10
C ALA A 9 -11.81 5.79 -2.26
N PHE A 10 -10.55 5.75 -1.80
CA PHE A 10 -9.94 6.84 -1.03
C PHE A 10 -9.76 8.09 -1.88
N SER A 11 -9.14 7.97 -3.06
CA SER A 11 -8.95 9.11 -3.97
C SER A 11 -10.27 9.72 -4.43
N ALA A 12 -11.25 8.90 -4.81
CA ALA A 12 -12.58 9.40 -5.20
C ALA A 12 -13.28 10.16 -4.06
N SER A 13 -13.21 9.67 -2.83
CA SER A 13 -13.80 10.34 -1.66
C SER A 13 -13.12 11.67 -1.34
N VAL A 14 -11.79 11.73 -1.49
CA VAL A 14 -10.98 12.94 -1.31
C VAL A 14 -11.36 14.01 -2.34
N PHE A 15 -11.44 13.65 -3.62
CA PHE A 15 -11.82 14.59 -4.68
C PHE A 15 -13.26 15.07 -4.52
N LEU A 16 -14.16 14.18 -4.10
CA LEU A 16 -15.55 14.53 -3.85
C LEU A 16 -15.68 15.50 -2.66
N ALA A 17 -14.98 15.26 -1.57
CA ALA A 17 -14.95 16.18 -0.42
C ALA A 17 -14.34 17.55 -0.80
N PHE A 18 -13.28 17.56 -1.60
CA PHE A 18 -12.66 18.79 -2.11
C PHE A 18 -13.63 19.58 -3.00
N ALA A 19 -14.28 18.92 -3.97
CA ALA A 19 -15.25 19.55 -4.86
C ALA A 19 -16.42 20.15 -4.07
N LEU A 20 -16.97 19.42 -3.10
CA LEU A 20 -18.04 19.93 -2.24
C LEU A 20 -17.58 21.11 -1.37
N SER A 21 -16.36 21.06 -0.83
CA SER A 21 -15.82 22.14 0.01
C SER A 21 -15.67 23.45 -0.76
N VAL A 22 -15.15 23.38 -1.99
CA VAL A 22 -14.95 24.55 -2.86
C VAL A 22 -16.29 25.09 -3.39
N GLN A 23 -17.28 24.23 -3.61
CA GLN A 23 -18.58 24.63 -4.16
C GLN A 23 -19.50 25.29 -3.13
N PHE A 24 -19.45 24.88 -1.86
CA PHE A 24 -20.43 25.28 -0.84
C PHE A 24 -19.93 26.28 0.19
N ILE A 25 -18.61 26.40 0.34
CA ILE A 25 -18.02 27.30 1.31
C ILE A 25 -17.06 28.16 0.49
N SER A 26 -17.27 29.48 0.46
CA SER A 26 -16.39 30.45 -0.21
C SER A 26 -15.02 30.46 0.48
N LEU A 27 -14.27 29.36 0.36
CA LEU A 27 -13.00 29.13 1.03
C LEU A 27 -11.97 30.08 0.45
N ASP A 28 -11.28 30.79 1.36
CA ASP A 28 -10.06 31.48 1.02
C ASP A 28 -9.07 30.50 0.37
N THR A 29 -8.33 30.99 -0.62
CA THR A 29 -7.31 30.23 -1.36
C THR A 29 -6.27 29.57 -0.45
N SER A 30 -6.00 30.16 0.72
CA SER A 30 -5.13 29.60 1.75
C SER A 30 -5.64 28.27 2.31
N VAL A 31 -6.96 28.14 2.51
CA VAL A 31 -7.58 26.93 3.06
C VAL A 31 -7.57 25.80 2.01
N VAL A 32 -7.81 26.15 0.74
CA VAL A 32 -7.76 25.20 -0.38
C VAL A 32 -6.34 24.61 -0.52
N VAL A 33 -5.31 25.45 -0.44
CA VAL A 33 -3.91 25.00 -0.51
C VAL A 33 -3.56 24.12 0.70
N ALA A 34 -3.96 24.50 1.91
CA ALA A 34 -3.73 23.68 3.11
C ALA A 34 -4.39 22.29 3.00
N LEU A 35 -5.64 22.24 2.51
CA LEU A 35 -6.36 20.99 2.29
C LEU A 35 -5.66 20.11 1.25
N PHE A 36 -5.21 20.69 0.14
CA PHE A 36 -4.48 19.97 -0.91
C PHE A 36 -3.18 19.35 -0.40
N VAL A 37 -2.41 20.09 0.42
CA VAL A 37 -1.17 19.59 1.01
C VAL A 37 -1.44 18.43 1.98
N LEU A 38 -2.46 18.55 2.84
CA LEU A 38 -2.86 17.47 3.75
C LEU A 38 -3.26 16.19 3.00
N LEU A 39 -4.03 16.34 1.92
CA LEU A 39 -4.45 15.23 1.07
C LEU A 39 -3.26 14.54 0.38
N THR A 40 -2.30 15.33 -0.10
CA THR A 40 -1.07 14.82 -0.72
C THR A 40 -0.22 14.04 0.28
N MET A 41 -0.06 14.56 1.49
CA MET A 41 0.62 13.86 2.59
C MET A 41 -0.10 12.56 2.98
N ALA A 42 -1.43 12.60 3.10
CA ALA A 42 -2.24 11.42 3.40
C ALA A 42 -2.08 10.34 2.31
N TYR A 43 -2.09 10.74 1.03
CA TYR A 43 -1.87 9.81 -0.08
C TYR A 43 -0.48 9.17 -0.04
N ALA A 44 0.57 9.98 0.19
CA ALA A 44 1.93 9.47 0.32
C ALA A 44 2.08 8.50 1.50
N TRP A 45 1.40 8.76 2.62
CA TRP A 45 1.40 7.88 3.78
C TRP A 45 0.71 6.53 3.49
N VAL A 46 -0.46 6.55 2.85
CA VAL A 46 -1.16 5.32 2.45
C VAL A 46 -0.28 4.51 1.49
N ALA A 47 0.33 5.15 0.48
CA ALA A 47 1.24 4.48 -0.44
C ALA A 47 2.41 3.81 0.30
N ARG A 48 2.98 4.48 1.31
CA ARG A 48 4.05 3.91 2.15
C ARG A 48 3.59 2.68 2.94
N ILE A 49 2.37 2.69 3.48
CA ILE A 49 1.81 1.54 4.22
C ILE A 49 1.59 0.36 3.29
N MET A 50 1.04 0.58 2.10
CA MET A 50 0.79 -0.49 1.12
C MET A 50 2.09 -1.20 0.71
N VAL A 51 3.18 -0.44 0.53
CA VAL A 51 4.52 -1.01 0.26
C VAL A 51 5.00 -1.88 1.42
N LYS A 52 4.77 -1.45 2.67
CA LYS A 52 5.14 -2.23 3.85
C LYS A 52 4.28 -3.49 4.02
N GLN A 53 2.98 -3.43 3.73
CA GLN A 53 2.10 -4.60 3.79
C GLN A 53 2.49 -5.69 2.78
N LYS A 54 2.84 -5.31 1.55
CA LYS A 54 3.35 -6.28 0.56
C LYS A 54 4.63 -6.96 1.03
N ALA A 55 5.56 -6.19 1.58
CA ALA A 55 6.79 -6.75 2.15
C ALA A 55 6.52 -7.71 3.31
N VAL A 56 5.52 -7.43 4.16
CA VAL A 56 5.14 -8.31 5.28
C VAL A 56 4.42 -9.58 4.80
N LEU A 57 3.54 -9.48 3.81
CA LEU A 57 2.87 -10.64 3.21
C LEU A 57 3.87 -11.57 2.51
N GLU A 58 4.86 -11.01 1.82
CA GLU A 58 5.97 -11.78 1.25
C GLU A 58 6.80 -12.46 2.34
N LEU A 59 7.07 -11.77 3.46
CA LEU A 59 7.82 -12.32 4.59
C LEU A 59 7.08 -13.43 5.34
N HIS A 60 5.74 -13.44 5.40
CA HIS A 60 4.99 -14.48 6.10
C HIS A 60 4.77 -15.77 5.28
N SER A 61 5.22 -15.81 4.04
CA SER A 61 5.10 -17.00 3.20
C SER A 61 6.28 -17.97 3.40
N TYR A 62 6.57 -18.35 4.66
CA TYR A 62 7.53 -19.44 4.93
C TYR A 62 6.87 -20.80 4.71
N ILE A 63 7.53 -21.65 3.93
CA ILE A 63 7.12 -23.04 3.68
C ILE A 63 8.20 -23.99 4.20
N ILE A 64 7.79 -25.22 4.53
CA ILE A 64 8.70 -26.28 4.96
C ILE A 64 9.28 -26.94 3.71
N CYS A 65 10.61 -26.99 3.61
CA CYS A 65 11.27 -27.65 2.49
C CYS A 65 11.14 -29.17 2.61
N LYS A 66 10.66 -29.86 1.56
CA LYS A 66 10.49 -31.33 1.56
C LYS A 66 11.80 -32.13 1.62
N ALA A 67 12.95 -31.49 1.39
CA ALA A 67 14.25 -32.15 1.37
C ALA A 67 15.00 -32.10 2.71
N CYS A 68 14.83 -31.01 3.46
CA CYS A 68 15.57 -30.79 4.71
C CYS A 68 14.69 -30.42 5.91
N ASP A 69 13.36 -30.38 5.74
CA ASP A 69 12.35 -30.03 6.74
C ASP A 69 12.54 -28.66 7.43
N GLU A 70 13.37 -27.79 6.85
CA GLU A 70 13.65 -26.46 7.37
C GLU A 70 12.70 -25.41 6.78
N LEU A 71 12.43 -24.34 7.55
CA LEU A 71 11.63 -23.20 7.10
C LEU A 71 12.39 -22.35 6.10
N THR A 72 11.82 -22.13 4.93
CA THR A 72 12.42 -21.30 3.88
C THR A 72 11.37 -20.40 3.21
N PRO A 73 11.71 -19.18 2.77
CA PRO A 73 10.74 -18.29 2.15
C PRO A 73 10.28 -18.85 0.79
N SER A 74 8.96 -18.92 0.58
CA SER A 74 8.35 -19.47 -0.65
C SER A 74 8.59 -18.63 -1.91
N GLN A 75 9.14 -17.42 -1.75
CA GLN A 75 9.52 -16.54 -2.85
C GLN A 75 10.82 -16.99 -3.56
N GLY A 76 11.61 -17.89 -2.95
CA GLY A 76 12.82 -18.43 -3.54
C GLY A 76 12.55 -19.59 -4.49
N LYS A 77 13.30 -19.70 -5.60
CA LYS A 77 13.29 -20.90 -6.45
C LYS A 77 13.98 -22.09 -5.79
N HIS A 78 14.88 -21.82 -4.86
CA HIS A 78 15.66 -22.82 -4.15
C HIS A 78 15.55 -22.57 -2.66
N CYS A 79 15.55 -23.65 -1.88
CA CYS A 79 15.63 -23.59 -0.44
C CYS A 79 16.92 -22.90 -0.01
N MET A 80 16.81 -21.93 0.89
CA MET A 80 17.95 -21.15 1.37
C MET A 80 18.92 -21.96 2.24
N ASN A 81 18.48 -23.11 2.75
CA ASN A 81 19.27 -23.97 3.63
C ASN A 81 20.01 -25.09 2.87
N CYS A 82 19.30 -25.81 1.99
CA CYS A 82 19.83 -26.98 1.29
C CYS A 82 20.01 -26.80 -0.22
N GLY A 83 19.52 -25.70 -0.81
CA GLY A 83 19.66 -25.41 -2.24
C GLY A 83 18.78 -26.24 -3.18
N THR A 84 17.98 -27.18 -2.67
CA THR A 84 17.00 -27.91 -3.50
C THR A 84 15.89 -26.99 -3.98
N GLU A 85 15.36 -27.27 -5.17
CA GLU A 85 14.20 -26.57 -5.73
C GLU A 85 12.98 -26.68 -4.79
N LEU A 86 12.28 -25.57 -4.56
CA LEU A 86 11.17 -25.44 -3.61
C LEU A 86 9.84 -25.93 -4.17
#